data_AF-A0AAF0T711-F1
#
_entry.id   AF-A0AAF0T711-F1
#
_cell.length_a   1.000
_cell.length_b   1.000
_cell.length_c   1.000
_cell.angle_alpha   90.00
_cell.angle_beta   90.00
_cell.angle_gamma   90.00
#
_symmetry.space_group_name_H-M   'P 1'
#
loop_
_entity.id
_entity.type
_entity.pdbx_description
1 polymer ?
#
loop_
_entity_poly.entity_id
_entity_poly.type
_entity_poly.pdbx_seq_one_letter_code
_entity_poly.pdbx_strand_id
1 'polypeptide(L)'
;MEKTISRKAQTVYASLISLHTNLQNKDEVFRIWKEMKSIFRKVNDTEYSCIISSLLKLDEFGEAMNLFTEWEVVSVTKDTRTANLILVAYINKNEMEKAVDFHN
;
A
#
# COMPACT_ATOMS: atom_id res chain seq x y z
N MET A 1 24.52 -2.24 11.30
CA MET A 1 24.78 -2.19 9.85
C MET A 1 23.64 -2.85 9.05
N GLU A 2 23.14 -4.02 9.48
CA GLU A 2 22.01 -4.73 8.84
C GLU A 2 20.71 -3.90 8.72
N LYS A 3 20.31 -3.17 9.76
CA LYS A 3 19.13 -2.28 9.72
C LYS A 3 19.20 -1.22 8.62
N THR A 4 20.39 -0.70 8.32
CA THR A 4 20.60 0.31 7.29
C THR A 4 20.49 -0.29 5.89
N ILE A 5 20.98 -1.52 5.71
CA ILE A 5 20.88 -2.26 4.45
C ILE A 5 19.41 -2.61 4.18
N SER A 6 18.67 -3.06 5.19
CA SER A 6 17.24 -3.34 5.10
C SER A 6 16.41 -2.10 4.72
N ARG A 7 16.69 -0.93 5.32
CA ARG A 7 15.97 0.31 5.00
C ARG A 7 16.25 0.80 3.57
N LYS A 8 17.50 0.69 3.10
CA LYS A 8 17.84 1.02 1.70
C LYS A 8 17.11 0.09 0.72
N ALA A 9 17.07 -1.21 1.01
CA ALA A 9 16.36 -2.17 0.18
C ALA A 9 14.85 -1.87 0.12
N GLN A 10 14.21 -1.54 1.25
CA GLN A 10 12.80 -1.11 1.28
C GLN A 10 12.54 0.13 0.39
N THR A 11 13.42 1.12 0.40
CA THR A 11 13.31 2.30 -0.47
C THR A 11 13.43 1.94 -1.96
N VAL A 12 14.27 0.96 -2.30
CA VAL A 12 14.39 0.47 -3.68
C VAL A 12 13.09 -0.21 -4.12
N TYR A 13 12.52 -1.09 -3.31
CA TYR A 13 11.23 -1.73 -3.62
C TYR A 13 10.09 -0.71 -3.78
N ALA A 14 10.00 0.28 -2.89
CA ALA A 14 9.01 1.36 -3.01
C ALA A 14 9.18 2.18 -4.31
N SER A 15 10.43 2.44 -4.70
CA SER A 15 10.75 3.11 -5.97
C SER A 15 10.33 2.27 -7.18
N LEU A 16 10.59 0.95 -7.16
CA LEU A 16 10.19 0.03 -8.22
C LEU A 16 8.67 -0.07 -8.34
N ILE A 17 7.96 -0.22 -7.22
CA ILE A 17 6.49 -0.21 -7.18
C ILE A 17 5.96 1.09 -7.80
N SER A 18 6.50 2.24 -7.39
CA SER A 18 6.08 3.55 -7.91
C SER A 18 6.35 3.69 -9.41
N LEU A 19 7.51 3.22 -9.88
CA LEU A 19 7.86 3.22 -11.30
C LEU A 19 6.86 2.40 -12.12
N HIS A 20 6.60 1.15 -11.73
CA HIS A 20 5.69 0.28 -12.47
C HIS A 20 4.23 0.73 -12.39
N THR A 21 3.85 1.40 -11.30
CA THR A 21 2.54 2.10 -11.19
C THR A 21 2.40 3.16 -12.28
N ASN A 22 3.42 4.00 -12.46
CA ASN A 22 3.39 5.05 -13.49
C ASN A 22 3.40 4.47 -14.91
N LEU A 23 3.94 3.27 -15.09
CA LEU A 23 3.90 2.51 -16.35
C LEU A 23 2.59 1.74 -16.54
N GLN A 24 1.62 1.85 -15.63
CA GLN A 24 0.36 1.10 -15.66
C GLN A 24 0.57 -0.42 -15.67
N ASN A 25 1.70 -0.91 -15.15
CA ASN A 25 2.06 -2.32 -15.15
C ASN A 25 1.71 -2.96 -13.80
N LYS A 26 0.45 -3.39 -13.66
CA LYS A 26 -0.08 -3.98 -12.44
C LYS A 26 0.57 -5.31 -12.06
N ASP A 27 0.85 -6.17 -13.04
CA ASP A 27 1.40 -7.51 -12.79
C ASP A 27 2.77 -7.40 -12.12
N GLU A 28 3.57 -6.43 -12.58
CA GLU A 28 4.88 -6.19 -12.03
C GLU A 28 4.82 -5.55 -10.64
N VAL A 29 3.85 -4.65 -10.39
CA VAL A 29 3.59 -4.13 -9.03
C VAL A 29 3.29 -5.27 -8.04
N PHE A 30 2.43 -6.23 -8.41
CA PHE A 30 2.14 -7.39 -7.57
C PHE A 30 3.35 -8.31 -7.40
N ARG A 31 4.10 -8.55 -8.48
CA ARG A 31 5.32 -9.38 -8.44
C ARG A 31 6.34 -8.81 -7.46
N ILE A 32 6.61 -7.52 -7.56
CA ILE A 32 7.55 -6.79 -6.71
C ILE A 32 7.07 -6.79 -5.25
N TRP A 33 5.78 -6.57 -5.00
CA TRP A 33 5.22 -6.64 -3.65
C TRP A 33 5.39 -8.02 -3.01
N LYS A 34 5.10 -9.09 -3.76
CA LYS A 34 5.27 -10.48 -3.30
C LYS A 34 6.73 -10.80 -2.99
N GLU A 35 7.65 -10.36 -3.84
CA GLU A 35 9.09 -10.49 -3.63
C GLU A 35 9.55 -9.74 -2.37
N MET A 36 9.07 -8.51 -2.18
CA MET A 36 9.36 -7.73 -0.98
C MET A 36 8.88 -8.47 0.28
N LYS A 37 7.65 -9.00 0.29
CA LYS A 37 7.12 -9.76 1.43
C LYS A 37 7.89 -11.05 1.71
N SER A 38 8.52 -11.68 0.71
CA SER A 38 9.34 -12.88 0.94
C SER A 38 10.70 -12.57 1.56
N ILE A 39 11.24 -11.39 1.30
CA ILE A 39 12.54 -10.94 1.81
C ILE A 39 12.40 -10.33 3.21
N PHE A 40 11.37 -9.50 3.44
CA PHE A 40 11.20 -8.80 4.71
C PHE A 40 10.20 -9.51 5.61
N ARG A 41 10.70 -10.02 6.75
CA ARG A 41 9.87 -10.66 7.79
C ARG A 41 8.77 -9.74 8.34
N LYS A 42 9.00 -8.42 8.35
CA LYS A 42 8.03 -7.41 8.76
C LYS A 42 8.04 -6.25 7.79
N VAL A 43 6.88 -5.98 7.21
CA VAL A 43 6.62 -4.81 6.37
C VAL A 43 6.04 -3.71 7.26
N ASN A 44 6.49 -2.46 7.10
CA ASN A 44 6.04 -1.33 7.91
C ASN A 44 4.92 -0.53 7.21
N ASP A 45 4.33 0.42 7.93
CA ASP A 45 3.22 1.25 7.44
C ASP A 45 3.56 2.05 6.18
N THR A 46 4.82 2.43 5.98
CA THR A 46 5.26 3.17 4.79
C THR A 46 5.23 2.29 3.55
N GLU A 47 5.69 1.04 3.66
CA GLU A 47 5.63 0.10 2.54
C GLU A 47 4.18 -0.29 2.21
N TYR A 48 3.33 -0.52 3.22
CA TYR A 48 1.89 -0.73 3.00
C TYR A 48 1.22 0.47 2.34
N SER A 49 1.50 1.68 2.81
CA SER A 49 0.99 2.91 2.20
C SER A 49 1.42 3.04 0.73
N CYS A 50 2.65 2.66 0.42
CA CYS A 50 3.18 2.70 -0.94
C CYS A 50 2.39 1.76 -1.87
N ILE A 51 2.24 0.49 -1.51
CA ILE A 51 1.51 -0.48 -2.37
C ILE A 51 0.02 -0.15 -2.46
N ILE A 52 -0.63 0.24 -1.36
CA ILE A 52 -2.06 0.59 -1.35
C ILE A 52 -2.28 1.80 -2.26
N SER A 53 -1.46 2.85 -2.13
CA SER A 53 -1.56 4.03 -3.01
C SER A 53 -1.36 3.65 -4.48
N SER A 54 -0.41 2.75 -4.76
CA SER A 54 -0.16 2.26 -6.11
C SER A 54 -1.35 1.51 -6.71
N LEU A 55 -1.96 0.59 -5.96
CA LEU A 55 -3.12 -0.17 -6.43
C LEU A 55 -4.33 0.74 -6.65
N LEU A 56 -4.54 1.72 -5.78
CA LEU A 56 -5.59 2.73 -5.97
C LEU A 56 -5.40 3.55 -7.26
N LYS A 57 -4.16 3.89 -7.62
CA LYS A 57 -3.83 4.59 -8.87
C LYS A 57 -3.97 3.73 -10.13
N LEU A 58 -3.99 2.40 -9.97
CA LEU A 58 -4.18 1.42 -11.03
C LEU A 58 -5.63 0.94 -11.12
N ASP A 59 -6.55 1.61 -10.40
CA ASP A 59 -7.96 1.25 -10.28
C ASP A 59 -8.23 -0.16 -9.69
N GLU A 60 -7.23 -0.78 -9.07
CA GLU A 60 -7.30 -2.09 -8.41
C GLU A 60 -7.80 -1.95 -6.95
N PHE A 61 -8.97 -1.33 -6.79
CA PHE A 61 -9.53 -0.98 -5.48
C PHE A 61 -9.76 -2.18 -4.56
N GLY A 62 -10.22 -3.31 -5.10
CA GLY A 62 -10.48 -4.52 -4.32
C GLY A 62 -9.21 -5.05 -3.65
N GLU A 63 -8.11 -5.10 -4.42
CA GLU A 63 -6.81 -5.53 -3.90
C GLU A 63 -6.21 -4.51 -2.94
N ALA A 64 -6.42 -3.21 -3.18
CA ALA A 64 -6.05 -2.16 -2.23
C ALA A 64 -6.76 -2.35 -0.87
N MET A 65 -8.05 -2.69 -0.88
CA MET A 65 -8.82 -2.96 0.35
C MET A 65 -8.38 -4.25 1.05
N ASN A 66 -8.03 -5.30 0.30
CA ASN A 66 -7.48 -6.53 0.87
C ASN A 66 -6.18 -6.25 1.63
N LEU A 67 -5.26 -5.48 1.02
CA LEU A 67 -4.01 -5.09 1.66
C LEU A 67 -4.22 -4.11 2.82
N PHE A 68 -5.21 -3.22 2.73
CA PHE A 68 -5.58 -2.35 3.84
C PHE A 68 -6.07 -3.17 5.05
N THR A 69 -6.93 -4.16 4.82
CA THR A 69 -7.43 -5.04 5.89
C THR A 69 -6.28 -5.85 6.52
N GLU A 70 -5.35 -6.36 5.70
CA GLU A 70 -4.13 -7.01 6.20
C GLU A 70 -3.32 -6.03 7.07
N TRP A 71 -3.07 -4.82 6.56
CA TRP A 71 -2.36 -3.76 7.27
C TRP A 71 -3.01 -3.43 8.61
N GLU A 72 -4.34 -3.36 8.66
CA GLU A 72 -5.05 -3.11 9.91
C GLU A 72 -4.77 -4.19 10.95
N VAL A 73 -4.69 -5.46 10.57
CA VAL A 73 -4.41 -6.53 11.52
C VAL A 73 -2.96 -6.49 12.01
N VAL A 74 -2.01 -6.22 11.12
CA VAL A 74 -0.57 -6.36 11.43
C VAL A 74 0.12 -5.08 11.91
N SER A 75 -0.46 -3.91 11.64
CA SER A 75 0.13 -2.63 12.00
C SER A 75 -0.04 -2.34 13.49
N VAL A 76 1.10 -2.05 14.13
CA VAL A 76 1.16 -1.64 15.53
C VAL A 76 0.93 -0.14 15.68
N THR A 77 1.40 0.64 14.71
CA THR A 77 1.39 2.10 14.75
C THR A 77 0.11 2.69 14.20
N LYS A 78 -0.63 1.94 13.36
CA LYS A 78 -1.90 2.37 12.76
C LYS A 78 -1.80 3.77 12.15
N ASP A 79 -0.74 4.00 11.38
CA ASP A 79 -0.49 5.28 10.72
C ASP A 79 -1.73 5.75 9.93
N THR A 80 -2.32 6.86 10.37
CA THR A 80 -3.56 7.41 9.82
C THR A 80 -3.44 7.77 8.34
N ARG A 81 -2.22 8.01 7.85
CA ARG A 81 -1.98 8.26 6.42
C ARG A 81 -2.38 7.08 5.56
N THR A 82 -2.24 5.85 6.05
CA THR A 82 -2.65 4.64 5.31
C THR A 82 -4.17 4.56 5.21
N ALA A 83 -4.90 4.81 6.30
CA ALA A 83 -6.37 4.86 6.29
C ALA A 83 -6.92 6.00 5.40
N ASN A 84 -6.26 7.16 5.41
CA ASN A 84 -6.65 8.28 4.56
C ASN A 84 -6.59 7.95 3.06
N LEU A 85 -5.74 7.00 2.62
CA LEU A 85 -5.72 6.56 1.22
C LEU A 85 -7.04 5.92 0.80
N ILE A 86 -7.62 5.09 1.66
CA ILE A 86 -8.91 4.42 1.42
C ILE A 86 -10.05 5.45 1.45
N LEU A 87 -10.04 6.36 2.41
CA LEU A 87 -11.03 7.43 2.50
C LEU A 87 -11.06 8.27 1.22
N VAL A 88 -9.89 8.72 0.76
CA VAL A 88 -9.76 9.49 -0.49
C VAL A 88 -10.22 8.66 -1.70
N ALA A 89 -9.95 7.35 -1.71
CA ALA A 89 -10.42 6.47 -2.79
C ALA A 89 -11.94 6.36 -2.83
N TYR A 90 -12.63 6.22 -1.69
CA TYR A 90 -14.09 6.21 -1.65
C TYR A 90 -14.68 7.54 -2.15
N ILE A 91 -14.10 8.67 -1.74
CA ILE A 91 -14.51 10.00 -2.20
C ILE A 91 -14.34 10.13 -3.72
N ASN A 92 -13.20 9.73 -4.26
CA ASN A 92 -12.91 9.80 -5.70
C ASN A 92 -13.81 8.88 -6.54
N LYS A 93 -14.32 7.80 -5.96
CA LYS A 93 -15.31 6.90 -6.59
C LYS A 93 -16.75 7.36 -6.42
N ASN A 94 -16.97 8.54 -5.82
CA ASN A 94 -18.29 9.10 -5.51
C ASN A 94 -19.13 8.20 -4.58
N GLU A 95 -18.46 7.36 -3.78
CA GLU A 95 -19.08 6.45 -2.80
C GLU A 95 -19.08 7.10 -1.40
N MET A 96 -19.68 8.30 -1.30
CA MET A 96 -19.62 9.14 -0.10
C MET A 96 -20.21 8.49 1.16
N GLU A 97 -21.25 7.66 1.00
CA GLU A 97 -21.85 6.91 2.12
C GLU A 97 -20.80 5.99 2.78
N LYS A 98 -20.06 5.23 1.97
CA LYS A 98 -18.98 4.36 2.46
C LYS A 98 -17.81 5.15 3.05
N ALA A 99 -17.52 6.34 2.51
CA ALA A 99 -16.50 7.23 3.07
C ALA A 99 -16.88 7.71 4.49
N VAL A 100 -18.16 8.04 4.71
CA VAL A 100 -18.68 8.44 6.03
C VAL A 100 -18.66 7.25 6.99
N ASP A 101 -19.14 6.09 6.56
CA ASP A 101 -19.11 4.87 7.39
C ASP A 101 -17.69 4.45 7.75
N PHE A 102 -16.72 4.64 6.86
CA PHE A 102 -15.31 4.34 7.12
C PHE A 102 -14.63 5.31 8.10
N HIS A 103 -15.14 6.54 8.22
CA HIS A 103 -14.59 7.54 9.14
C HIS A 103 -15.08 7.36 10.59
N ASN A 104 -16.31 6.86 10.76
CA ASN A 104 -16.98 6.70 12.06
C ASN A 104 -16.51 5.45 12.82
#